data_AF-G2QMP0-F1
#
_entry.id   AF-G2QMP0-F1
#
_cell.length_a   1.000
_cell.length_b   1.000
_cell.length_c   1.000
_cell.angle_alpha   90.00
_cell.angle_beta   90.00
_cell.angle_gamma   90.00
#
_symmetry.space_group_name_H-M   'P 1'
#
loop_
_entity.id
_entity.type
_entity.pdbx_description
1 polymer ?
#
loop_
_entity_poly.entity_id
_entity_poly.type
_entity_poly.pdbx_seq_one_letter_code
_entity_poly.pdbx_strand_id
1 'polypeptide(L)'
;MSALHRKIVKSIAGRTGSSDDEEDEVIRQRWQAAMRDIAAGTFKQPVIRVPVILNPNGPVSSAEELQQLAELESVPETVESVVVRENGVKTERPVKISHVGLEEHRRLEERANVIRDTECCIRVMFEGKERYATVIQSLKEGVSLRRDASRGPGSHDRGDGKVGESEDGR
;
A
#
# COMPACT_ATOMS: atom_id res chain seq x y z
N MET A 1 -63.99 33.46 26.08
CA MET A 1 -63.10 33.34 24.90
C MET A 1 -62.53 31.92 24.93
N SER A 2 -63.19 30.94 24.32
CA SER A 2 -63.31 30.67 22.88
C SER A 2 -61.99 30.18 22.25
N ALA A 3 -62.01 28.89 21.92
CA ALA A 3 -61.48 28.23 20.73
C ALA A 3 -60.36 28.92 19.93
N LEU A 4 -59.17 28.29 19.95
CA LEU A 4 -58.22 28.20 18.83
C LEU A 4 -57.11 27.19 19.20
N HIS A 5 -57.42 25.94 19.54
CA HIS A 5 -57.56 24.82 18.62
C HIS A 5 -56.72 24.86 17.33
N ARG A 6 -55.70 23.98 17.33
CA ARG A 6 -55.37 22.99 16.29
C ARG A 6 -55.19 23.50 14.86
N LYS A 7 -53.92 23.51 14.41
CA LYS A 7 -53.40 22.98 13.13
C LYS A 7 -51.99 23.57 12.96
N ILE A 8 -50.93 22.79 13.12
CA ILE A 8 -49.98 22.35 12.08
C ILE A 8 -48.79 21.87 12.95
N VAL A 9 -48.34 20.61 13.08
CA VAL A 9 -48.10 19.55 12.12
C VAL A 9 -48.32 18.20 12.84
N LYS A 10 -49.30 17.43 12.39
CA LYS A 10 -49.27 15.96 12.47
C LYS A 10 -49.47 15.49 11.02
N SER A 11 -48.68 14.50 10.60
CA SER A 11 -48.35 14.13 9.21
C SER A 11 -47.16 14.95 8.70
N ILE A 12 -45.98 14.37 8.56
CA ILE A 12 -45.71 13.17 7.76
C ILE A 12 -44.96 12.13 8.59
N ALA A 13 -45.68 11.06 8.94
CA ALA A 13 -45.07 9.74 9.08
C ALA A 13 -44.58 9.34 7.69
N GLY A 14 -43.32 9.65 7.41
CA GLY A 14 -42.55 9.20 6.27
C GLY A 14 -41.20 8.85 6.85
N ARG A 15 -41.14 7.63 7.40
CA ARG A 15 -40.01 7.05 8.11
C ARG A 15 -38.87 6.87 7.12
N THR A 16 -38.16 7.95 6.80
CA THR A 16 -36.78 7.87 6.33
C THR A 16 -36.00 7.43 7.55
N GLY A 17 -35.73 6.13 7.68
CA GLY A 17 -34.58 5.71 8.50
C GLY A 17 -33.40 6.45 7.91
N SER A 18 -32.81 7.37 8.68
CA SER A 18 -31.61 8.04 8.25
C SER A 18 -30.57 6.94 8.09
N SER A 19 -29.90 6.85 6.94
CA SER A 19 -28.82 5.88 6.70
C SER A 19 -27.79 5.90 7.83
N ASP A 20 -27.63 7.06 8.47
CA ASP A 20 -26.74 7.29 9.60
C ASP A 20 -27.18 6.53 10.88
N ASP A 21 -28.49 6.39 11.14
CA ASP A 21 -29.00 5.66 12.32
C ASP A 21 -28.76 4.14 12.20
N GLU A 22 -28.82 3.60 10.98
CA GLU A 22 -28.54 2.19 10.71
C GLU A 22 -27.04 1.89 10.79
N GLU A 23 -26.19 2.78 10.27
CA GLU A 23 -24.74 2.66 10.40
C GLU A 23 -24.28 2.75 11.86
N ASP A 24 -24.84 3.67 12.65
CA ASP A 24 -24.55 3.82 14.07
C ASP A 24 -24.94 2.57 14.88
N GLU A 25 -26.08 1.98 14.56
CA GLU A 25 -26.52 0.74 15.21
C GLU A 25 -25.62 -0.45 14.85
N VAL A 26 -25.19 -0.56 13.57
CA VAL A 26 -24.21 -1.57 13.15
C VAL A 26 -22.86 -1.38 13.86
N ILE A 27 -22.39 -0.14 14.00
CA ILE A 27 -21.14 0.17 14.72
C ILE A 27 -21.28 -0.22 16.20
N ARG A 28 -22.38 0.14 16.85
CA ARG A 28 -22.66 -0.20 18.25
C ARG A 28 -22.70 -1.72 18.46
N GLN A 29 -23.38 -2.45 17.59
CA GLN A 29 -23.45 -3.91 17.67
C GLN A 29 -22.08 -4.56 17.48
N ARG A 30 -21.28 -4.08 16.52
CA ARG A 30 -19.90 -4.53 16.31
C ARG A 30 -19.02 -4.26 17.53
N TRP A 31 -19.15 -3.08 18.14
CA TRP A 31 -18.42 -2.74 19.36
C TRP A 31 -18.81 -3.65 20.53
N GLN A 32 -20.10 -3.87 20.75
CA GLN A 32 -20.58 -4.78 21.80
C GLN A 32 -20.15 -6.24 21.57
N ALA A 33 -20.10 -6.70 20.32
CA ALA A 33 -19.57 -8.01 19.99
C ALA A 33 -18.06 -8.10 20.29
N ALA A 34 -17.28 -7.11 19.84
CA ALA A 34 -15.85 -7.03 20.13
C ALA A 34 -15.57 -7.01 21.64
N MET A 35 -16.32 -6.23 22.42
CA MET A 35 -16.17 -6.17 23.88
C MET A 35 -16.49 -7.52 24.56
N ARG A 36 -17.47 -8.27 24.04
CA ARG A 36 -17.76 -9.63 24.53
C ARG A 36 -16.61 -10.58 24.23
N ASP A 37 -16.05 -10.53 23.02
CA ASP A 37 -14.89 -11.35 22.66
C ASP A 37 -13.66 -10.99 23.49
N ILE A 38 -13.45 -9.71 23.80
CA ILE A 38 -12.36 -9.25 24.67
C ILE A 38 -12.54 -9.82 26.07
N ALA A 39 -13.74 -9.69 26.63
CA ALA A 39 -14.05 -10.23 27.96
C ALA A 39 -13.93 -11.77 28.03
N ALA A 40 -14.24 -12.47 26.94
CA ALA A 40 -14.10 -13.91 26.83
C ALA A 40 -12.67 -14.38 26.49
N GLY A 41 -11.73 -13.46 26.26
CA GLY A 41 -10.37 -13.78 25.80
C GLY A 41 -10.31 -14.38 24.39
N THR A 42 -11.39 -14.30 23.63
CA THR A 42 -11.51 -14.81 22.25
C THR A 42 -11.27 -13.74 21.20
N PHE A 43 -11.08 -12.48 21.61
CA PHE A 43 -10.82 -11.38 20.69
C PHE A 43 -9.53 -11.61 19.91
N LYS A 44 -9.68 -11.77 18.59
CA LYS A 44 -8.56 -11.82 17.66
C LYS A 44 -8.36 -10.42 17.11
N GLN A 45 -7.23 -9.82 17.45
CA GLN A 45 -6.85 -8.54 16.89
C GLN A 45 -6.80 -8.66 15.35
N PRO A 46 -7.50 -7.79 14.61
CA PRO A 46 -7.46 -7.83 13.15
C PRO A 46 -6.04 -7.57 12.68
N VAL A 47 -5.58 -8.37 11.71
CA VAL A 47 -4.26 -8.19 11.09
C VAL A 47 -4.28 -6.89 10.31
N ILE A 48 -3.50 -5.91 10.78
CA ILE A 48 -3.37 -4.61 10.10
C ILE A 48 -2.40 -4.78 8.95
N ARG A 49 -2.90 -4.58 7.72
CA ARG A 49 -2.12 -4.61 6.48
C ARG A 49 -1.96 -3.20 5.93
N VAL A 50 -0.73 -2.82 5.65
CA VAL A 50 -0.36 -1.52 5.10
C VAL A 50 -0.04 -1.68 3.62
N PRO A 51 -0.77 -1.02 2.71
CA PRO A 51 -0.45 -1.06 1.29
C PRO A 51 0.81 -0.22 1.01
N VAL A 52 1.72 -0.77 0.22
CA VAL A 52 2.98 -0.18 -0.22
C VAL A 52 2.98 -0.14 -1.74
N ILE A 53 3.19 1.04 -2.32
CA ILE A 53 3.25 1.19 -3.78
C ILE A 53 4.61 0.73 -4.27
N LEU A 54 4.60 -0.20 -5.23
CA LEU A 54 5.77 -0.60 -6.00
C LEU A 54 5.85 0.30 -7.23
N ASN A 55 6.89 1.12 -7.30
CA ASN A 55 7.09 2.04 -8.41
C ASN A 55 8.21 1.49 -9.32
N PRO A 56 7.92 1.14 -10.59
CA PRO A 56 8.93 0.62 -11.51
C PRO A 56 10.15 1.52 -11.68
N ASN A 57 9.98 2.83 -11.50
CA ASN A 57 11.05 3.83 -11.60
C ASN A 57 11.52 4.32 -10.22
N GLY A 58 11.03 3.73 -9.13
CA GLY A 58 11.32 4.12 -7.76
C GLY A 58 12.44 3.30 -7.12
N PRO A 59 12.75 3.58 -5.84
CA PRO A 59 13.76 2.85 -5.08
C PRO A 59 13.41 1.38 -4.85
N VAL A 60 12.12 1.06 -4.86
CA VAL A 60 11.60 -0.30 -4.77
C VAL A 60 10.59 -0.48 -5.89
N SER A 61 10.93 -1.37 -6.81
CA SER A 61 10.24 -1.62 -8.07
C SER A 61 9.51 -2.96 -8.11
N SER A 62 9.89 -3.90 -7.22
CA SER A 62 9.33 -5.25 -7.19
C SER A 62 9.02 -5.74 -5.77
N ALA A 63 8.27 -6.84 -5.70
CA ALA A 63 7.92 -7.49 -4.44
C ALA A 63 9.14 -8.11 -3.76
N GLU A 64 10.10 -8.60 -4.53
CA GLU A 64 11.36 -9.17 -4.04
C GLU A 64 12.25 -8.10 -3.41
N GLU A 65 12.34 -6.91 -4.04
CA GLU A 65 13.04 -5.77 -3.44
C GLU A 65 12.36 -5.34 -2.14
N LEU A 66 11.02 -5.32 -2.12
CA LEU A 66 10.26 -5.05 -0.91
C LEU A 66 10.50 -6.12 0.17
N GLN A 67 10.58 -7.40 -0.23
CA GLN A 67 10.88 -8.51 0.68
C GLN A 67 12.22 -8.30 1.39
N GLN A 68 13.27 -7.99 0.61
CA GLN A 68 14.61 -7.75 1.16
C GLN A 68 14.64 -6.52 2.08
N LEU A 69 13.89 -5.47 1.73
CA LEU A 69 13.89 -4.22 2.48
C LEU A 69 13.10 -4.33 3.79
N ALA A 70 11.98 -5.06 3.77
CA ALA A 70 11.10 -5.26 4.93
C ALA A 70 11.45 -6.51 5.75
N GLU A 71 12.42 -7.31 5.29
CA GLU A 71 12.83 -8.59 5.90
C GLU A 71 11.65 -9.55 6.04
N LEU A 72 10.87 -9.67 4.96
CA LEU A 72 9.74 -10.57 4.87
C LEU A 72 10.22 -12.02 4.65
N GLU A 73 9.60 -12.98 5.34
CA GLU A 73 9.93 -14.41 5.22
C GLU A 73 9.72 -14.93 3.79
N SER A 74 8.71 -14.40 3.09
CA SER A 74 8.38 -14.75 1.71
C SER A 74 8.10 -13.50 0.88
N VAL A 75 8.22 -13.61 -0.44
CA VAL A 75 7.84 -12.54 -1.37
C VAL A 75 6.36 -12.18 -1.15
N PRO A 76 6.04 -10.91 -0.86
CA PRO A 76 4.66 -10.51 -0.62
C PRO A 76 3.84 -10.55 -1.91
N GLU A 77 2.56 -10.86 -1.78
CA GLU A 77 1.64 -10.81 -2.92
C GLU A 77 1.54 -9.37 -3.44
N THR A 78 1.52 -9.26 -4.77
CA THR A 78 1.33 -7.99 -5.47
C THR A 78 0.00 -8.01 -6.19
N VAL A 79 -0.78 -6.96 -6.01
CA VAL A 79 -2.06 -6.77 -6.70
C VAL A 79 -2.01 -5.49 -7.53
N GLU A 80 -2.69 -5.52 -8.66
CA GLU A 80 -2.97 -4.31 -9.42
C GLU A 80 -4.07 -3.52 -8.72
N SER A 81 -3.84 -2.22 -8.62
CA SER A 81 -4.74 -1.29 -7.94
C SER A 81 -4.72 0.05 -8.66
N VAL A 82 -5.55 0.98 -8.19
CA VAL A 82 -5.69 2.31 -8.74
C VAL A 82 -5.44 3.31 -7.61
N VAL A 83 -4.54 4.25 -7.84
CA VAL A 83 -4.47 5.46 -7.03
C VAL A 83 -5.74 6.25 -7.30
N VAL A 84 -6.52 6.50 -6.24
CA VAL A 84 -7.81 7.22 -6.30
C VAL A 84 -7.66 8.68 -5.91
N ARG A 85 -6.66 9.02 -5.10
CA ARG A 85 -6.29 10.40 -4.77
C ARG A 85 -4.79 10.53 -4.59
N GLU A 86 -4.25 11.64 -5.04
CA GLU A 86 -2.85 12.02 -4.85
C GLU A 86 -2.83 13.51 -4.49
N ASN A 87 -2.31 13.84 -3.31
CA ASN A 87 -2.28 15.22 -2.79
C ASN A 87 -3.67 15.89 -2.78
N GLY A 88 -4.72 15.12 -2.43
CA GLY A 88 -6.11 15.58 -2.40
C GLY A 88 -6.80 15.68 -3.77
N VAL A 89 -6.05 15.54 -4.87
CA VAL A 89 -6.62 15.55 -6.22
C VAL A 89 -7.11 14.15 -6.56
N LYS A 90 -8.35 14.03 -7.03
CA LYS A 90 -8.87 12.75 -7.55
C LYS A 90 -8.04 12.38 -8.79
N THR A 91 -7.44 11.20 -8.76
CA THR A 91 -6.67 10.63 -9.86
C THR A 91 -7.11 9.18 -10.04
N GLU A 92 -6.86 8.61 -11.22
CA GLU A 92 -7.16 7.20 -11.52
C GLU A 92 -5.96 6.63 -12.28
N ARG A 93 -4.86 6.40 -11.55
CA ARG A 93 -3.60 5.88 -12.11
C ARG A 93 -3.39 4.44 -11.67
N PRO A 94 -3.15 3.50 -12.60
CA PRO A 94 -2.85 2.13 -12.24
C PRO A 94 -1.51 2.06 -11.49
N VAL A 95 -1.47 1.28 -10.43
CA VAL A 95 -0.30 1.02 -9.61
C VAL A 95 -0.26 -0.44 -9.20
N LYS A 96 0.96 -0.94 -8.97
CA LYS A 96 1.16 -2.20 -8.27
C LYS A 96 1.32 -1.91 -6.80
N ILE A 97 0.60 -2.65 -5.97
CA ILE A 97 0.73 -2.55 -4.52
C ILE A 97 1.01 -3.92 -3.94
N SER A 98 1.89 -3.95 -2.96
CA SER A 98 2.02 -5.07 -2.03
C SER A 98 1.49 -4.63 -0.68
N HIS A 99 1.23 -5.59 0.20
CA HIS A 99 0.83 -5.28 1.55
C HIS A 99 1.80 -5.93 2.54
N VAL A 100 2.07 -5.20 3.61
CA VAL A 100 2.97 -5.64 4.69
C VAL A 100 2.26 -5.50 6.02
N GLY A 101 2.66 -6.28 7.02
CA GLY A 101 2.17 -6.09 8.38
C GLY A 101 2.78 -4.84 9.01
N LEU A 102 2.34 -4.52 10.22
CA LEU A 102 2.83 -3.32 10.93
C LEU A 102 4.31 -3.42 11.29
N GLU A 103 4.78 -4.61 11.66
CA GLU A 103 6.18 -4.80 12.06
C GLU A 103 7.10 -4.71 10.86
N GLU A 104 6.73 -5.30 9.72
CA GLU A 104 7.50 -5.20 8.49
C GLU A 104 7.44 -3.78 7.91
N HIS A 105 6.32 -3.08 8.11
CA HIS A 105 6.24 -1.66 7.81
C HIS A 105 7.22 -0.84 8.65
N ARG A 106 7.33 -1.10 9.95
CA ARG A 106 8.29 -0.44 10.81
C ARG A 106 9.74 -0.66 10.33
N ARG A 107 10.09 -1.88 9.92
CA ARG A 107 11.42 -2.17 9.35
C ARG A 107 11.67 -1.39 8.05
N LEU A 108 10.65 -1.21 7.21
CA LEU A 108 10.74 -0.34 6.04
C LEU A 108 11.08 1.10 6.43
N GLU A 109 10.45 1.64 7.47
CA GLU A 109 10.72 3.00 7.97
C GLU A 109 12.13 3.14 8.54
N GLU A 110 12.68 2.07 9.11
CA GLU A 110 14.04 2.05 9.62
C GLU A 110 15.07 2.11 8.48
N ARG A 111 14.77 1.52 7.32
CA ARG A 111 15.70 1.35 6.18
C ARG A 111 15.46 2.29 4.99
N ALA A 112 14.33 2.98 4.96
CA ALA A 112 13.97 3.88 3.87
C ALA A 112 13.23 5.12 4.38
N ASN A 113 13.28 6.18 3.57
CA ASN A 113 12.45 7.35 3.75
C ASN A 113 11.10 7.07 3.09
N VAL A 114 10.06 6.97 3.91
CA VAL A 114 8.70 6.71 3.45
C VAL A 114 7.81 7.94 3.63
N ILE A 115 6.87 8.13 2.71
CA ILE A 115 5.81 9.12 2.87
C ILE A 115 4.66 8.46 3.61
N ARG A 116 4.34 9.01 4.78
CA ARG A 116 3.11 8.74 5.53
C ARG A 116 2.19 9.94 5.67
N ASP A 117 2.68 11.13 5.32
CA ASP A 117 2.04 12.35 5.78
C ASP A 117 0.71 12.63 5.07
N THR A 118 -0.20 13.17 5.88
CA THR A 118 -1.55 13.62 5.53
C THR A 118 -1.58 14.60 4.35
N GLU A 119 -0.49 15.35 4.14
CA GLU A 119 -0.38 16.37 3.10
C GLU A 119 0.03 15.82 1.72
N CYS A 120 0.77 14.70 1.69
CA CYS A 120 1.23 14.04 0.45
C CYS A 120 0.51 12.71 0.18
N CYS A 121 -0.71 12.57 0.72
CA CYS A 121 -1.42 11.31 0.77
C CYS A 121 -1.73 10.73 -0.62
N ILE A 122 -1.05 9.63 -0.95
CA ILE A 122 -1.50 8.73 -1.99
C ILE A 122 -2.54 7.78 -1.39
N ARG A 123 -3.79 7.87 -1.85
CA ARG A 123 -4.84 6.92 -1.53
C ARG A 123 -5.00 5.94 -2.68
N VAL A 124 -5.08 4.66 -2.36
CA VAL A 124 -5.31 3.58 -3.32
C VAL A 124 -6.58 2.82 -2.99
N MET A 125 -7.17 2.18 -3.99
CA MET A 125 -8.24 1.22 -3.77
C MET A 125 -7.66 -0.13 -3.31
N PHE A 126 -7.80 -0.46 -2.04
CA PHE A 126 -7.28 -1.70 -1.46
C PHE A 126 -8.39 -2.48 -0.77
N GLU A 127 -8.62 -3.72 -1.21
CA GLU A 127 -9.70 -4.59 -0.70
C GLU A 127 -11.08 -3.91 -0.75
N GLY A 128 -11.36 -3.20 -1.85
CA GLY A 128 -12.63 -2.47 -2.06
C GLY A 128 -12.82 -1.23 -1.19
N LYS A 129 -11.76 -0.78 -0.49
CA LYS A 129 -11.79 0.44 0.35
C LYS A 129 -10.65 1.37 -0.01
N GLU A 130 -10.90 2.68 0.07
CA GLU A 130 -9.82 3.65 -0.02
C GLU A 130 -8.91 3.54 1.21
N ARG A 131 -7.61 3.36 0.98
CA ARG A 131 -6.60 3.35 2.06
C ARG A 131 -5.41 4.22 1.69
N TYR A 132 -4.76 4.75 2.72
CA TYR A 132 -3.46 5.40 2.56
C TYR A 132 -2.41 4.36 2.18
N ALA A 133 -1.68 4.65 1.10
CA ALA A 133 -0.57 3.84 0.67
C ALA A 133 0.75 4.46 1.12
N THR A 134 1.69 3.60 1.49
CA THR A 134 3.08 3.97 1.75
C THR A 134 3.83 4.08 0.43
N VAL A 135 4.57 5.17 0.28
CA VAL A 135 5.46 5.38 -0.86
C VAL A 135 6.88 5.45 -0.36
N ILE A 136 7.77 4.65 -0.95
CA ILE A 136 9.20 4.68 -0.64
C ILE A 136 9.85 5.74 -1.54
N GLN A 137 10.33 6.84 -0.95
CA GLN A 137 10.98 7.94 -1.70
C GLN A 137 12.45 7.66 -1.98
N SER A 138 13.17 7.15 -0.99
CA SER A 138 14.59 6.85 -1.09
C SER A 138 15.00 5.84 -0.03
N LEU A 139 16.10 5.14 -0.28
CA LEU A 139 16.74 4.28 0.72
C LEU A 139 17.62 5.13 1.63
N LYS A 140 17.75 4.73 2.90
CA LYS A 140 18.69 5.36 3.82
C LYS A 140 20.12 4.89 3.54
N GLU A 141 21.09 5.64 4.04
CA GLU A 141 22.51 5.34 3.87
C GLU A 141 22.88 3.94 4.36
N GLY A 142 23.76 3.25 3.63
CA GLY A 142 24.19 1.88 3.95
C GLY A 142 23.21 0.78 3.53
N VAL A 143 21.98 1.13 3.12
CA VAL A 143 21.01 0.16 2.61
C VAL A 143 21.21 -0.01 1.11
N SER A 144 21.53 -1.23 0.68
CA SER A 144 21.59 -1.61 -0.72
C SER A 144 20.66 -2.79 -0.97
N LEU A 145 19.86 -2.68 -2.03
CA LEU A 145 19.08 -3.80 -2.53
C LEU A 145 19.99 -4.65 -3.40
N ARG A 146 19.91 -5.97 -3.23
CA ARG A 146 20.58 -6.88 -4.15
C ARG A 146 19.76 -6.86 -5.43
N ARG A 147 20.21 -6.06 -6.41
CA ARG A 147 19.76 -6.26 -7.78
C ARG A 147 20.32 -7.60 -8.20
N ASP A 148 19.47 -8.62 -8.23
CA ASP A 148 19.81 -9.85 -8.91
C ASP A 148 20.00 -9.48 -10.39
N ALA A 149 21.27 -9.26 -10.72
CA ALA A 149 21.68 -9.10 -12.08
C ALA A 149 21.41 -10.44 -12.75
N SER A 150 20.28 -10.53 -13.44
CA SER A 150 20.11 -11.35 -14.63
C SER A 150 21.06 -10.84 -15.73
N ARG A 151 22.34 -10.65 -15.42
CA ARG A 151 23.43 -10.64 -16.39
C ARG A 151 23.73 -12.11 -16.62
N GLY A 152 23.23 -12.62 -17.74
CA GLY A 152 23.59 -13.93 -18.24
C GLY A 152 25.11 -14.11 -18.24
N PRO A 153 25.63 -15.28 -17.85
CA PRO A 153 27.05 -15.58 -18.01
C PRO A 153 27.36 -15.93 -19.47
N GLY A 154 28.47 -15.41 -19.98
CA GLY A 154 29.13 -15.88 -21.22
C GLY A 154 28.79 -15.03 -22.46
N SER A 155 29.74 -14.60 -23.27
CA SER A 155 31.05 -15.19 -23.58
C SER A 155 32.15 -14.12 -23.66
N HIS A 156 33.17 -14.33 -22.84
CA HIS A 156 34.54 -13.93 -23.16
C HIS A 156 35.03 -14.99 -24.15
N ASP A 157 35.21 -14.64 -25.43
CA ASP A 157 36.11 -15.39 -26.31
C ASP A 157 37.20 -14.44 -26.78
N ARG A 158 38.40 -14.70 -26.27
CA ARG A 158 39.64 -14.00 -26.58
C ARG A 158 40.20 -14.62 -27.86
N GLY A 159 40.08 -13.91 -28.97
CA GLY A 159 40.92 -14.12 -30.15
C GLY A 159 42.16 -13.25 -30.05
N ASP A 160 43.20 -13.80 -29.42
CA ASP A 160 44.55 -13.26 -29.33
C ASP A 160 45.17 -12.97 -30.72
N GLY A 161 46.04 -11.97 -30.76
CA GLY A 161 46.59 -11.42 -31.99
C GLY A 161 47.62 -12.29 -32.69
N LYS A 162 47.92 -11.91 -33.93
CA LYS A 162 49.24 -12.16 -34.53
C LYS A 162 49.63 -10.98 -35.41
N VAL A 163 50.49 -10.14 -34.85
CA VAL A 163 51.32 -9.17 -35.58
C VAL A 163 52.40 -9.98 -36.29
N GLY A 164 52.59 -9.72 -37.59
CA GLY A 164 53.66 -10.29 -38.40
C GLY A 164 54.22 -9.23 -39.31
N GLU A 165 55.20 -8.47 -38.81
CA GLU A 165 56.22 -7.84 -39.63
C GLU A 165 57.11 -8.93 -40.24
N SER A 166 57.43 -8.80 -41.54
CA SER A 166 58.66 -9.32 -42.13
C SER A 166 58.94 -8.55 -43.42
N GLU A 167 60.10 -7.89 -43.40
CA GLU A 167 60.78 -7.23 -44.50
C GLU A 167 61.29 -8.22 -45.58
N ASP A 168 61.61 -7.62 -46.73
CA ASP A 168 62.63 -7.98 -47.72
C ASP A 168 62.45 -9.12 -48.74
N GLY A 169 62.70 -8.75 -50.00
CA GLY A 169 63.48 -9.61 -50.91
C GLY A 169 62.97 -9.81 -52.34
N ARG A 170 63.06 -8.79 -53.21
CA ARG A 170 63.78 -8.79 -54.51
C ARG A 170 63.32 -7.71 -55.47
#